data_AF-A0A3A3A6V4-F1
#
_entry.id   AF-A0A3A3A6V4-F1
#
_cell.length_a   1.000
_cell.length_b   1.000
_cell.length_c   1.000
_cell.angle_alpha   90.00
_cell.angle_beta   90.00
_cell.angle_gamma   90.00
#
_symmetry.space_group_name_H-M   'P 1'
#
loop_
_entity.id
_entity.type
_entity.pdbx_description
1 polymer ?
#
loop_
_entity_poly.entity_id
_entity_poly.type
_entity_poly.pdbx_seq_one_letter_code
_entity_poly.pdbx_strand_id
1 'polypeptide(L)'
;MAMESPALFDVLLALASGHLSLTDESHTVSALENRSTAIRNLAKAISTPSHELTRHETNAAACLGFVIYEAGVGDCRTWYTHLKGAHQIIVSTSAHSSGKLLEGPGAFKTSTEGQWILRNFAYHDVIGSITLRRRPLLNGDYLDGITDVVDSCVGVAVGLLSILARISCLDADTSFHSQTPIDDHEHEHLQHHFLTTCATLEQALLSWTCNPNAEPGLASLAYT
;
A
#
# COMPACT_ATOMS: atom_id res chain seq x y z
N MET A 1 7.21 -16.92 -3.14
CA MET A 1 5.90 -16.32 -3.45
C MET A 1 5.26 -16.77 -4.78
N ALA A 2 5.67 -16.28 -5.96
CA ALA A 2 4.93 -16.58 -7.22
C ALA A 2 4.90 -18.08 -7.58
N MET A 3 6.00 -18.78 -7.33
CA MET A 3 6.08 -20.24 -7.52
C MET A 3 5.21 -21.04 -6.53
N GLU A 4 4.83 -20.44 -5.40
CA GLU A 4 3.98 -21.06 -4.37
C GLU A 4 2.49 -20.75 -4.57
N SER A 5 2.16 -19.77 -5.41
CA SER A 5 0.78 -19.34 -5.63
C SER A 5 0.49 -19.17 -7.12
N PRO A 6 -0.25 -20.13 -7.73
CA PRO A 6 -0.68 -20.02 -9.12
C PRO A 6 -1.46 -18.72 -9.39
N ALA A 7 -2.26 -18.27 -8.44
CA ALA A 7 -3.01 -17.01 -8.57
C ALA A 7 -2.07 -15.80 -8.70
N LEU A 8 -1.01 -15.73 -7.88
CA LEU A 8 -0.02 -14.67 -8.00
C LEU A 8 0.79 -14.78 -9.31
N PHE A 9 1.15 -15.99 -9.71
CA PHE A 9 1.83 -16.22 -10.99
C PHE A 9 1.00 -15.70 -12.17
N ASP A 10 -0.29 -16.03 -12.23
CA ASP A 10 -1.18 -15.57 -13.30
C ASP A 10 -1.31 -14.04 -13.32
N VAL A 11 -1.32 -13.38 -12.15
CA VAL A 11 -1.30 -11.92 -12.06
C VAL A 11 -0.02 -11.34 -12.67
N LEU A 12 1.14 -11.93 -12.38
CA LEU A 12 2.41 -11.48 -12.99
C LEU A 12 2.43 -11.70 -14.50
N LEU A 13 1.84 -12.79 -14.99
CA LEU A 13 1.69 -13.03 -16.42
C LEU A 13 0.74 -12.01 -17.08
N ALA A 14 -0.37 -11.69 -16.42
CA ALA A 14 -1.27 -10.63 -16.86
C ALA A 14 -0.56 -9.27 -16.90
N LEU A 15 0.24 -8.94 -15.89
CA LEU A 15 1.06 -7.74 -15.85
C LEU A 15 2.05 -7.66 -17.02
N ALA A 16 2.82 -8.71 -17.24
CA ALA A 16 3.80 -8.76 -18.32
C ALA A 16 3.13 -8.63 -19.71
N SER A 17 2.07 -9.39 -19.96
CA SER A 17 1.33 -9.34 -21.23
C SER A 17 0.59 -8.01 -21.44
N GLY A 18 0.05 -7.42 -20.36
CA GLY A 18 -0.52 -6.08 -20.37
C GLY A 18 0.49 -5.02 -20.79
N HIS A 19 1.68 -5.02 -20.19
CA HIS A 19 2.76 -4.11 -20.58
C HIS A 19 3.20 -4.29 -22.04
N LEU A 20 3.34 -5.54 -22.51
CA LEU A 20 3.66 -5.81 -23.92
C LEU A 20 2.58 -5.27 -24.86
N SER A 21 1.30 -5.38 -24.50
CA SER A 21 0.19 -4.87 -25.32
C SER A 21 0.18 -3.34 -25.46
N LEU A 22 0.83 -2.60 -24.55
CA LEU A 22 0.99 -1.15 -24.68
C LEU A 22 2.00 -0.78 -25.78
N THR A 23 2.93 -1.67 -26.10
CA THR A 23 3.96 -1.46 -27.13
C THR A 23 3.64 -2.16 -28.45
N ASP A 24 2.88 -3.25 -28.42
CA ASP A 24 2.53 -4.07 -29.58
C ASP A 24 1.09 -4.60 -29.44
N GLU A 25 0.20 -4.05 -30.28
CA GLU A 25 -1.24 -4.35 -30.26
C GLU A 25 -1.55 -5.83 -30.53
N SER A 26 -0.64 -6.59 -31.15
CA SER A 26 -0.83 -8.03 -31.40
C SER A 26 -0.98 -8.84 -30.11
N HIS A 27 -0.48 -8.32 -28.99
CA HIS A 27 -0.59 -8.94 -27.67
C HIS A 27 -1.89 -8.61 -26.92
N THR A 28 -2.75 -7.73 -27.44
CA THR A 28 -3.97 -7.27 -26.73
C THR A 28 -4.89 -8.41 -26.33
N VAL A 29 -5.17 -9.35 -27.24
CA VAL A 29 -6.07 -10.49 -26.95
C VAL A 29 -5.48 -11.37 -25.86
N SER A 30 -4.20 -11.69 -25.94
CA SER A 30 -3.50 -12.50 -24.93
C SER A 30 -3.46 -11.81 -23.57
N ALA A 31 -3.25 -10.49 -23.54
CA ALA A 31 -3.28 -9.71 -22.30
C ALA A 31 -4.65 -9.78 -21.62
N LEU A 32 -5.74 -9.67 -22.39
CA LEU A 32 -7.11 -9.80 -21.88
C LEU A 32 -7.41 -11.21 -21.36
N GLU A 33 -6.96 -12.26 -22.05
CA GLU A 33 -7.12 -13.65 -21.62
C GLU A 33 -6.36 -13.94 -20.33
N ASN A 34 -5.10 -13.49 -20.23
CA ASN A 34 -4.29 -13.62 -19.04
C ASN A 34 -4.91 -12.87 -17.85
N ARG A 35 -5.38 -11.63 -18.07
CA ARG A 35 -6.11 -10.85 -17.05
C ARG A 35 -7.36 -11.58 -16.57
N SER A 36 -8.18 -12.11 -17.48
CA SER A 36 -9.41 -12.85 -17.12
C SER A 36 -9.08 -14.09 -16.28
N THR A 37 -8.05 -14.83 -16.67
CA THR A 37 -7.57 -16.02 -15.96
C THR A 37 -7.06 -15.66 -14.56
N ALA A 38 -6.24 -14.64 -14.45
CA ALA A 38 -5.68 -14.16 -13.19
C ALA A 38 -6.78 -13.71 -12.21
N ILE A 39 -7.79 -12.95 -12.68
CA ILE A 39 -8.91 -12.51 -11.82
C ILE A 39 -9.69 -13.71 -11.29
N ARG A 40 -9.98 -14.69 -12.16
CA ARG A 40 -10.72 -15.89 -11.79
C ARG A 40 -9.97 -16.73 -10.78
N ASN A 41 -8.66 -16.92 -10.98
CA ASN A 41 -7.83 -17.72 -10.10
C ASN A 41 -7.60 -17.02 -8.75
N LEU A 42 -7.43 -15.70 -8.73
CA LEU A 42 -7.40 -14.93 -7.48
C LEU A 42 -8.73 -15.02 -6.73
N ALA A 43 -9.88 -14.86 -7.41
CA ALA A 43 -11.19 -14.99 -6.77
C ALA A 43 -11.38 -16.39 -6.13
N LYS A 44 -10.96 -17.45 -6.83
CA LYS A 44 -10.96 -18.82 -6.30
C LYS A 44 -10.02 -18.98 -5.09
N ALA A 45 -8.83 -18.40 -5.17
CA ALA A 45 -7.83 -18.44 -4.12
C ALA A 45 -8.21 -17.63 -2.87
N ILE A 46 -9.04 -16.59 -3.01
CA ILE A 46 -9.60 -15.84 -1.86
C ILE A 46 -10.79 -16.60 -1.26
N SER A 47 -11.65 -17.19 -2.10
CA SER A 47 -12.88 -17.85 -1.65
C SER A 47 -12.65 -19.18 -0.92
N THR A 48 -11.49 -19.81 -1.12
CA THR A 48 -11.16 -21.07 -0.45
C THR A 48 -10.58 -20.76 0.94
N PRO A 49 -11.15 -21.23 2.06
CA PRO A 49 -10.62 -20.94 3.40
C PRO A 49 -9.16 -21.40 3.58
N SER A 50 -8.38 -20.67 4.36
CA SER A 50 -7.01 -21.03 4.76
C SER A 50 -6.70 -20.46 6.14
N HIS A 51 -5.79 -21.10 6.85
CA HIS A 51 -5.12 -20.52 8.03
C HIS A 51 -3.62 -20.29 7.80
N GLU A 52 -3.11 -20.60 6.59
CA GLU A 52 -1.72 -20.41 6.24
C GLU A 52 -1.43 -18.95 5.90
N LEU A 53 -0.53 -18.32 6.67
CA LEU A 53 -0.11 -16.93 6.46
C LEU A 53 0.38 -16.68 5.04
N THR A 54 1.21 -17.57 4.49
CA THR A 54 1.75 -17.49 3.11
C THR A 54 0.64 -17.37 2.07
N ARG A 55 -0.53 -17.95 2.32
CA ARG A 55 -1.66 -17.85 1.40
C ARG A 55 -2.33 -16.48 1.45
N HIS A 56 -2.44 -15.89 2.63
CA HIS A 56 -2.90 -14.50 2.77
C HIS A 56 -1.90 -13.52 2.15
N GLU A 57 -0.61 -13.75 2.35
CA GLU A 57 0.47 -12.97 1.76
C GLU A 57 0.43 -13.00 0.22
N THR A 58 0.38 -14.18 -0.37
CA THR A 58 0.33 -14.32 -1.83
C THR A 58 -0.97 -13.77 -2.44
N ASN A 59 -2.11 -13.90 -1.76
CA ASN A 59 -3.36 -13.28 -2.19
C ASN A 59 -3.30 -11.74 -2.11
N ALA A 60 -2.73 -11.18 -1.03
CA ALA A 60 -2.54 -9.73 -0.90
C ALA A 60 -1.58 -9.20 -1.97
N ALA A 61 -0.46 -9.89 -2.23
CA ALA A 61 0.45 -9.56 -3.30
C ALA A 61 -0.21 -9.64 -4.69
N ALA A 62 -1.10 -10.60 -4.92
CA ALA A 62 -1.85 -10.71 -6.17
C ALA A 62 -2.82 -9.52 -6.34
N CYS A 63 -3.48 -9.07 -5.27
CA CYS A 63 -4.26 -7.84 -5.29
C CYS A 63 -3.38 -6.62 -5.64
N LEU A 64 -2.19 -6.49 -5.04
CA LEU A 64 -1.27 -5.39 -5.34
C LEU A 64 -0.71 -5.46 -6.78
N GLY A 65 -0.46 -6.65 -7.30
CA GLY A 65 -0.11 -6.84 -8.71
C GLY A 65 -1.20 -6.32 -9.66
N PHE A 66 -2.48 -6.53 -9.32
CA PHE A 66 -3.59 -5.91 -10.06
C PHE A 66 -3.66 -4.38 -9.88
N VAL A 67 -3.32 -3.84 -8.70
CA VAL A 67 -3.22 -2.38 -8.53
C VAL A 67 -2.25 -1.79 -9.56
N ILE A 68 -1.07 -2.40 -9.70
CA ILE A 68 -0.04 -1.98 -10.67
C ILE A 68 -0.55 -2.17 -12.11
N TYR A 69 -1.14 -3.32 -12.42
CA TYR A 69 -1.71 -3.60 -13.75
C TYR A 69 -2.70 -2.51 -14.18
N GLU A 70 -3.73 -2.26 -13.35
CA GLU A 70 -4.81 -1.33 -13.68
C GLU A 70 -4.30 0.11 -13.78
N ALA A 71 -3.36 0.50 -12.90
CA ALA A 71 -2.70 1.80 -12.99
C ALA A 71 -1.89 1.95 -14.29
N GLY A 72 -1.18 0.89 -14.71
CA GLY A 72 -0.36 0.90 -15.92
C GLY A 72 -1.16 0.99 -17.23
N VAL A 73 -2.36 0.41 -17.27
CA VAL A 73 -3.26 0.49 -18.44
C VAL A 73 -4.23 1.68 -18.38
N GLY A 74 -4.14 2.52 -17.35
CA GLY A 74 -4.91 3.76 -17.22
C GLY A 74 -6.33 3.60 -16.66
N ASP A 75 -6.70 2.45 -16.08
CA ASP A 75 -7.99 2.27 -15.42
C ASP A 75 -7.95 2.79 -13.98
N CYS A 76 -8.24 4.09 -13.84
CA CYS A 76 -8.24 4.81 -12.56
C CYS A 76 -9.37 4.40 -11.59
N ARG A 77 -10.31 3.53 -11.95
CA ARG A 77 -11.40 3.10 -11.05
C ARG A 77 -11.18 1.71 -10.48
N THR A 78 -10.64 0.80 -11.29
CA THR A 78 -10.49 -0.61 -10.92
C THR A 78 -9.31 -0.83 -9.96
N TRP A 79 -8.20 -0.08 -10.11
CA TRP A 79 -7.03 -0.22 -9.22
C TRP A 79 -7.40 -0.08 -7.73
N TYR A 80 -8.25 0.88 -7.38
CA TYR A 80 -8.62 1.11 -5.98
C TYR A 80 -9.47 -0.03 -5.39
N THR A 81 -10.20 -0.76 -6.24
CA THR A 81 -10.94 -1.96 -5.80
C THR A 81 -9.97 -3.08 -5.38
N HIS A 82 -8.91 -3.29 -6.15
CA HIS A 82 -7.88 -4.26 -5.79
C HIS A 82 -7.09 -3.84 -4.54
N LEU A 83 -6.81 -2.54 -4.36
CA LEU A 83 -6.20 -2.03 -3.15
C LEU A 83 -7.07 -2.30 -1.91
N LYS A 84 -8.39 -2.07 -2.00
CA LYS A 84 -9.33 -2.45 -0.91
C LYS A 84 -9.33 -3.95 -0.64
N GLY A 85 -9.19 -4.79 -1.68
CA GLY A 85 -9.07 -6.23 -1.53
C GLY A 85 -7.82 -6.62 -0.72
N ALA A 86 -6.66 -6.04 -1.06
CA ALA A 86 -5.42 -6.22 -0.30
C ALA A 86 -5.60 -5.79 1.16
N HIS A 87 -6.20 -4.61 1.39
CA HIS A 87 -6.51 -4.11 2.72
C HIS A 87 -7.35 -5.12 3.53
N GLN A 88 -8.45 -5.61 2.96
CA GLN A 88 -9.33 -6.58 3.63
C GLN A 88 -8.61 -7.88 3.98
N ILE A 89 -7.75 -8.40 3.09
CA ILE A 89 -6.93 -9.57 3.38
C ILE A 89 -5.97 -9.27 4.55
N ILE A 90 -5.27 -8.14 4.52
CA ILE A 90 -4.33 -7.76 5.58
C ILE A 90 -5.04 -7.70 6.93
N VAL A 91 -6.11 -6.90 7.06
CA VAL A 91 -6.79 -6.70 8.35
C VAL A 91 -7.50 -7.94 8.88
N SER A 92 -7.94 -8.85 8.01
CA SER A 92 -8.62 -10.09 8.41
C SER A 92 -7.67 -11.23 8.78
N THR A 93 -6.37 -11.06 8.51
CA THR A 93 -5.38 -12.11 8.76
C THR A 93 -4.93 -12.12 10.21
N SER A 94 -4.74 -13.30 10.77
CA SER A 94 -4.12 -13.50 12.07
C SER A 94 -3.06 -14.60 12.00
N ALA A 95 -2.05 -14.49 12.86
CA ALA A 95 -0.95 -15.46 12.95
C ALA A 95 -0.50 -15.58 14.41
N HIS A 96 -0.07 -16.78 14.80
CA HIS A 96 0.56 -16.99 16.09
C HIS A 96 2.07 -16.84 15.95
N SER A 97 2.66 -15.94 16.74
CA SER A 97 4.12 -15.79 16.81
C SER A 97 4.55 -15.59 18.26
N SER A 98 5.59 -16.32 18.67
CA SER A 98 6.16 -16.25 20.03
C SER A 98 5.12 -16.38 21.15
N GLY A 99 4.12 -17.26 20.96
CA GLY A 99 3.05 -17.50 21.93
C GLY A 99 1.97 -16.42 22.01
N LYS A 100 1.99 -15.42 21.12
CA LYS A 100 0.98 -14.36 21.04
C LYS A 100 0.22 -14.44 19.71
N LEU A 101 -1.10 -14.24 19.77
CA LEU A 101 -1.92 -14.00 18.59
C LEU A 101 -1.66 -12.57 18.10
N LEU A 102 -1.20 -12.46 16.85
CA LEU A 102 -1.04 -11.21 16.13
C LEU A 102 -2.11 -11.12 15.04
N GLU A 103 -2.61 -9.92 14.81
CA GLU A 103 -3.70 -9.66 13.86
C GLU A 103 -3.30 -8.54 12.90
N GLY A 104 -3.96 -8.52 11.74
CA GLY A 104 -3.81 -7.44 10.78
C GLY A 104 -2.37 -7.31 10.26
N PRO A 105 -1.85 -6.08 10.15
CA PRO A 105 -0.45 -5.84 9.82
C PRO A 105 0.53 -6.54 10.77
N GLY A 106 0.17 -6.74 12.04
CA GLY A 106 1.03 -7.44 13.01
C GLY A 106 1.30 -8.89 12.61
N ALA A 107 0.33 -9.58 12.01
CA ALA A 107 0.52 -10.94 11.50
C ALA A 107 1.48 -10.97 10.31
N PHE A 108 1.33 -10.03 9.36
CA PHE A 108 2.20 -9.90 8.19
C PHE A 108 3.64 -9.55 8.56
N LYS A 109 3.86 -8.79 9.63
CA LYS A 109 5.23 -8.45 10.09
C LYS A 109 6.07 -9.67 10.51
N THR A 110 5.44 -10.83 10.72
CA THR A 110 6.14 -12.05 11.18
C THR A 110 7.00 -12.71 10.12
N SER A 111 6.85 -12.36 8.84
CA SER A 111 7.64 -12.87 7.72
C SER A 111 8.29 -11.72 6.93
N THR A 112 9.34 -12.03 6.18
CA THR A 112 10.00 -11.07 5.28
C THR A 112 9.10 -10.64 4.13
N GLU A 113 8.36 -11.58 3.57
CA GLU A 113 7.40 -11.40 2.48
C GLU A 113 6.25 -10.51 2.92
N GLY A 114 5.70 -10.75 4.11
CA GLY A 114 4.63 -9.95 4.69
C GLY A 114 5.07 -8.51 4.96
N GLN A 115 6.30 -8.30 5.45
CA GLN A 115 6.86 -6.94 5.60
C GLN A 115 6.99 -6.22 4.25
N TRP A 116 7.43 -6.92 3.20
CA TRP A 116 7.48 -6.34 1.84
C TRP A 116 6.09 -6.00 1.32
N ILE A 117 5.09 -6.87 1.53
CA ILE A 117 3.70 -6.61 1.15
C ILE A 117 3.17 -5.37 1.86
N LEU A 118 3.46 -5.19 3.15
CA LEU A 118 3.01 -4.03 3.91
C LEU A 118 3.60 -2.73 3.36
N ARG A 119 4.89 -2.70 3.00
CA ARG A 119 5.50 -1.53 2.36
C ARG A 119 4.93 -1.26 0.97
N ASN A 120 4.74 -2.30 0.16
CA ASN A 120 4.15 -2.18 -1.17
C ASN A 120 2.68 -1.67 -1.09
N PHE A 121 1.91 -2.20 -0.15
CA PHE A 121 0.56 -1.71 0.16
C PHE A 121 0.59 -0.24 0.59
N ALA A 122 1.50 0.14 1.50
CA ALA A 122 1.63 1.52 1.96
C ALA A 122 1.88 2.50 0.82
N TYR A 123 2.77 2.15 -0.10
CA TYR A 123 3.05 2.98 -1.26
C TYR A 123 1.77 3.25 -2.06
N HIS A 124 1.04 2.20 -2.44
CA HIS A 124 -0.18 2.35 -3.22
C HIS A 124 -1.33 3.03 -2.45
N ASP A 125 -1.45 2.78 -1.15
CA ASP A 125 -2.47 3.37 -0.30
C ASP A 125 -2.24 4.87 -0.09
N VAL A 126 -1.00 5.28 0.17
CA VAL A 126 -0.63 6.69 0.37
C VAL A 126 -0.71 7.48 -0.94
N ILE A 127 -0.16 6.97 -2.05
CA ILE A 127 -0.29 7.64 -3.34
C ILE A 127 -1.77 7.73 -3.75
N GLY A 128 -2.53 6.67 -3.48
CA GLY A 128 -3.96 6.63 -3.72
C GLY A 128 -4.76 7.61 -2.87
N SER A 129 -4.37 7.80 -1.61
CA SER A 129 -5.04 8.70 -0.68
C SER A 129 -4.83 10.16 -1.06
N ILE A 130 -3.61 10.53 -1.48
CA ILE A 130 -3.27 11.85 -2.01
C ILE A 130 -4.06 12.11 -3.30
N THR A 131 -4.01 11.18 -4.25
CA THR A 131 -4.66 11.33 -5.57
C THR A 131 -6.17 11.54 -5.45
N LEU A 132 -6.78 10.88 -4.48
CA LEU A 132 -8.24 10.91 -4.28
C LEU A 132 -8.67 11.82 -3.12
N ARG A 133 -7.73 12.61 -2.55
CA ARG A 133 -7.93 13.53 -1.42
C ARG A 133 -8.77 12.94 -0.28
N ARG A 134 -8.27 11.85 0.28
CA ARG A 134 -8.93 11.04 1.32
C ARG A 134 -7.90 10.52 2.30
N ARG A 135 -8.38 9.95 3.40
CA ARG A 135 -7.55 9.18 4.33
C ARG A 135 -7.05 7.88 3.66
N PRO A 136 -5.80 7.46 3.93
CA PRO A 136 -5.34 6.11 3.63
C PRO A 136 -6.30 5.06 4.23
N LEU A 137 -6.34 3.87 3.63
CA LEU A 137 -7.08 2.72 4.15
C LEU A 137 -6.54 2.24 5.50
N LEU A 138 -5.21 2.31 5.69
CA LEU A 138 -4.56 2.03 6.97
C LEU A 138 -3.74 3.23 7.44
N ASN A 139 -3.81 3.52 8.74
CA ASN A 139 -2.92 4.51 9.36
C ASN A 139 -1.45 4.08 9.20
N GLY A 140 -0.55 5.00 8.86
CA GLY A 140 0.85 4.68 8.55
C GLY A 140 1.66 4.04 9.68
N ASP A 141 1.17 4.04 10.92
CA ASP A 141 1.87 3.55 12.11
C ASP A 141 2.24 2.05 12.01
N TYR A 142 1.54 1.27 11.19
CA TYR A 142 1.93 -0.12 10.96
C TYR A 142 3.27 -0.25 10.22
N LEU A 143 3.86 0.80 9.66
CA LEU A 143 5.19 0.73 9.05
C LEU A 143 6.32 0.70 10.09
N ASP A 144 6.04 0.98 11.36
CA ASP A 144 7.06 1.02 12.40
C ASP A 144 7.85 -0.30 12.48
N GLY A 145 9.18 -0.18 12.45
CA GLY A 145 10.12 -1.31 12.51
C GLY A 145 10.26 -2.11 11.22
N ILE A 146 9.71 -1.64 10.09
CA ILE A 146 9.86 -2.30 8.78
C ILE A 146 10.29 -1.34 7.65
N THR A 147 10.79 -0.15 7.99
CA THR A 147 11.18 0.92 7.05
C THR A 147 12.68 1.03 6.82
N ASP A 148 13.50 0.27 7.55
CA ASP A 148 14.96 0.33 7.55
C ASP A 148 15.61 -0.47 6.40
N VAL A 149 14.86 -0.74 5.34
CA VAL A 149 15.31 -1.52 4.17
C VAL A 149 15.15 -0.72 2.87
N VAL A 150 15.95 -1.07 1.87
CA VAL A 150 15.76 -0.54 0.51
C VAL A 150 14.55 -1.22 -0.13
N ASP A 151 13.53 -0.45 -0.43
CA ASP A 151 12.26 -0.92 -0.97
C ASP A 151 12.21 -0.81 -2.50
N SER A 152 11.51 -1.75 -3.15
CA SER A 152 11.36 -1.78 -4.61
C SER A 152 10.54 -0.63 -5.18
N CYS A 153 9.63 -0.03 -4.40
CA CYS A 153 8.75 1.04 -4.86
C CYS A 153 9.29 2.44 -4.53
N VAL A 154 9.92 2.60 -3.38
CA VAL A 154 10.34 3.92 -2.85
C VAL A 154 11.82 4.00 -2.48
N GLY A 155 12.60 2.95 -2.77
CA GLY A 155 14.02 2.91 -2.46
C GLY A 155 14.27 3.10 -0.97
N VAL A 156 15.07 4.11 -0.63
CA VAL A 156 15.46 4.45 0.75
C VAL A 156 14.42 5.29 1.51
N ALA A 157 13.31 5.66 0.85
CA ALA A 157 12.36 6.67 1.32
C ALA A 157 11.09 6.09 1.98
N VAL A 158 11.09 4.82 2.40
CA VAL A 158 9.90 4.18 3.01
C VAL A 158 9.36 4.98 4.19
N GLY A 159 10.24 5.54 5.03
CA GLY A 159 9.84 6.37 6.18
C GLY A 159 9.03 7.61 5.80
N LEU A 160 9.20 8.15 4.59
CA LEU A 160 8.41 9.30 4.13
C LEU A 160 6.94 8.93 3.89
N LEU A 161 6.63 7.66 3.60
CA LEU A 161 5.25 7.22 3.41
C LEU A 161 4.41 7.43 4.67
N SER A 162 4.96 7.20 5.87
CA SER A 162 4.27 7.45 7.14
C SER A 162 3.96 8.94 7.34
N ILE A 163 4.85 9.83 6.91
CA ILE A 163 4.64 11.28 6.98
C ILE A 163 3.56 11.70 5.98
N LEU A 164 3.66 11.24 4.73
CA LEU A 164 2.67 11.51 3.68
C LEU A 164 1.28 11.00 4.07
N ALA A 165 1.18 9.81 4.65
CA ALA A 165 -0.08 9.27 5.18
C ALA A 165 -0.75 10.22 6.17
N ARG A 166 0.03 10.80 7.10
CA ARG A 166 -0.46 11.77 8.09
C ARG A 166 -0.88 13.09 7.46
N ILE A 167 -0.15 13.57 6.45
CA ILE A 167 -0.54 14.75 5.66
C ILE A 167 -1.88 14.51 4.96
N SER A 168 -2.06 13.35 4.32
CA SER A 168 -3.33 12.98 3.67
C SER A 168 -4.51 12.92 4.66
N CYS A 169 -4.28 12.48 5.90
CA CYS A 169 -5.30 12.53 6.94
C CYS A 169 -5.70 13.97 7.28
N LEU A 170 -4.73 14.89 7.44
CA LEU A 170 -5.01 16.30 7.70
C LEU A 170 -5.77 16.98 6.56
N ASP A 171 -5.41 16.70 5.30
CA ASP A 171 -6.11 17.24 4.11
C ASP A 171 -7.57 16.78 4.05
N ALA A 172 -7.82 15.50 4.36
CA ALA A 172 -9.17 14.95 4.40
C ALA A 172 -10.02 15.56 5.53
N ASP A 173 -9.43 15.76 6.71
CA ASP A 173 -10.15 16.32 7.87
C ASP A 173 -10.53 17.78 7.65
N THR A 174 -9.59 18.59 7.14
CA THR A 174 -9.84 20.00 6.82
C THR A 174 -10.92 20.17 5.75
N SER A 175 -10.94 19.28 4.74
CA SER A 175 -11.99 19.24 3.72
C SER A 175 -13.36 18.92 4.31
N PHE A 176 -13.45 18.02 5.29
CA PHE A 176 -14.72 17.65 5.94
C PHE A 176 -15.28 18.77 6.84
N HIS A 177 -14.41 19.43 7.60
CA HIS A 177 -14.81 20.51 8.51
C HIS A 177 -15.31 21.77 7.79
N SER A 178 -14.91 22.00 6.54
CA SER A 178 -15.45 23.11 5.73
C SER A 178 -16.95 22.98 5.40
N GLN A 179 -17.56 21.82 5.65
CA GLN A 179 -18.94 21.52 5.28
C GLN A 179 -19.92 21.44 6.46
N THR A 180 -19.44 21.49 7.71
CA THR A 180 -20.27 21.38 8.91
C THR A 180 -20.23 22.66 9.74
N PRO A 181 -21.36 23.20 10.21
CA PRO A 181 -21.37 24.30 11.17
C PRO A 181 -20.86 23.77 12.52
N ILE A 182 -19.79 24.36 13.04
CA ILE A 182 -19.09 23.98 14.27
C ILE A 182 -19.19 25.15 15.25
N ASP A 183 -19.32 24.86 16.55
CA ASP A 183 -19.32 25.86 17.62
C ASP A 183 -17.93 26.51 17.79
N ASP A 184 -17.87 27.74 18.29
CA ASP A 184 -16.63 28.54 18.36
C ASP A 184 -15.54 27.85 19.23
N HIS A 185 -15.95 27.15 20.30
CA HIS A 185 -15.03 26.39 21.15
C HIS A 185 -14.45 25.13 20.48
N GLU A 186 -15.25 24.43 19.67
CA GLU A 186 -14.78 23.29 18.89
C GLU A 186 -13.85 23.74 17.75
N HIS A 187 -14.12 24.92 17.18
CA HIS A 187 -13.26 25.53 16.16
C HIS A 187 -11.85 25.84 16.68
N GLU A 188 -11.74 26.47 17.85
CA GLU A 188 -10.44 26.77 18.49
C GLU A 188 -9.65 25.49 18.79
N HIS A 189 -10.32 24.44 19.28
CA HIS A 189 -9.67 23.15 19.58
C HIS A 189 -9.15 22.47 18.31
N LEU A 190 -9.96 22.42 17.25
CA LEU A 190 -9.57 21.84 15.96
C LEU A 190 -8.42 22.63 15.31
N GLN A 191 -8.46 23.96 15.40
CA GLN A 191 -7.40 24.82 14.88
C GLN A 191 -6.09 24.60 15.63
N HIS A 192 -6.13 24.49 16.96
CA HIS A 192 -4.94 24.19 17.76
C HIS A 192 -4.37 22.80 17.43
N HIS A 193 -5.23 21.78 17.31
CA HIS A 193 -4.82 20.43 16.92
C HIS A 193 -4.19 20.41 15.52
N PHE A 194 -4.79 21.11 14.55
CA PHE A 194 -4.26 21.24 13.20
C PHE A 194 -2.86 21.85 13.19
N LEU A 195 -2.69 23.03 13.82
CA LEU A 195 -1.39 23.72 13.88
C LEU A 195 -0.32 22.87 14.57
N THR A 196 -0.68 22.21 15.67
CA THR A 196 0.25 21.32 16.40
C THR A 196 0.67 20.13 15.53
N THR A 197 -0.27 19.54 14.78
CA THR A 197 0.03 18.40 13.90
C THR A 197 0.89 18.85 12.72
N CYS A 198 0.62 20.00 12.12
CA CYS A 198 1.44 20.59 11.07
C CYS A 198 2.88 20.82 11.53
N ALA A 199 3.07 21.46 12.70
CA ALA A 199 4.40 21.69 13.26
C ALA A 199 5.15 20.37 13.52
N THR A 200 4.45 19.35 14.00
CA THR A 200 5.03 18.02 14.23
C THR A 200 5.46 17.35 12.93
N LEU A 201 4.65 17.46 11.86
CA LEU A 201 4.97 16.90 10.56
C LEU A 201 6.11 17.64 9.86
N GLU A 202 6.13 18.96 9.96
CA GLU A 202 7.22 19.78 9.45
C GLU A 202 8.54 19.40 10.13
N GLN A 203 8.54 19.28 11.46
CA GLN A 203 9.73 18.83 12.19
C GLN A 203 10.15 17.40 11.81
N ALA A 204 9.18 16.49 11.59
CA ALA A 204 9.47 15.13 11.15
C ALA A 204 10.10 15.11 9.74
N LEU A 205 9.64 15.98 8.82
CA LEU A 205 10.23 16.14 7.49
C LEU A 205 11.64 16.72 7.57
N LEU A 206 11.83 17.78 8.36
CA LEU A 206 13.14 18.44 8.51
C LEU A 206 14.18 17.54 9.18
N SER A 207 13.76 16.66 10.07
CA SER A 207 14.64 15.70 10.76
C SER A 207 14.77 14.37 10.02
N TRP A 208 14.00 14.15 8.95
CA TRP A 208 14.08 12.90 8.19
C TRP A 208 15.44 12.76 7.54
N THR A 209 16.02 11.58 7.68
CA THR A 209 17.27 11.22 7.03
C THR A 209 17.17 9.82 6.43
N CYS A 210 17.91 9.58 5.35
CA CYS A 210 18.08 8.24 4.81
C CYS A 210 18.71 7.32 5.85
N ASN A 211 18.41 6.03 5.73
CA ASN A 211 19.09 5.03 6.55
C ASN A 211 20.62 5.20 6.39
N PRO A 212 21.39 5.33 7.49
CA PRO A 212 22.84 5.52 7.42
C PRO A 212 23.58 4.36 6.73
N ASN A 213 22.96 3.18 6.64
CA ASN A 213 23.49 2.01 5.94
C ASN A 213 23.08 1.96 4.45
N ALA A 214 22.35 2.95 3.96
CA ALA A 214 21.99 3.01 2.54
C ALA A 214 23.22 3.19 1.66
N GLU A 215 23.18 2.62 0.46
CA GLU A 215 24.22 2.82 -0.55
C GLU A 215 24.32 4.32 -0.88
N PRO A 216 25.53 4.92 -0.89
CA PRO A 216 25.70 6.37 -1.03
C PRO A 216 25.06 6.97 -2.29
N GLY A 217 25.09 6.25 -3.41
CA GLY A 217 24.41 6.65 -4.65
C GLY A 217 22.89 6.73 -4.48
N LEU A 218 22.26 5.70 -3.91
CA LEU A 218 20.83 5.71 -3.59
C LEU A 218 20.45 6.79 -2.58
N ALA A 219 21.27 7.00 -1.55
CA ALA A 219 21.06 8.06 -0.57
C ALA A 219 21.11 9.45 -1.23
N SER A 220 22.03 9.66 -2.18
CA SER A 220 22.15 10.94 -2.88
C SER A 220 20.90 11.31 -3.68
N LEU A 221 20.21 10.32 -4.28
CA LEU A 221 18.96 10.53 -5.02
C LEU A 221 17.78 10.97 -4.14
N ALA A 222 17.85 10.73 -2.84
CA ALA A 222 16.77 11.10 -1.92
C ALA A 222 16.84 12.57 -1.46
N TYR A 223 17.97 13.25 -1.67
CA TYR A 223 18.21 14.63 -1.25
C TYR A 223 18.34 15.63 -2.41
N THR A 224 18.26 15.15 -3.66
CA THR A 224 18.25 15.95 -4.89
C THR A 224 16.84 16.35 -5.30
#